data_AF-A0AAW2R608-F1
#
_entry.id   AF-A0AAW2R608-F1
#
_cell.length_a   1.000
_cell.length_b   1.000
_cell.length_c   1.000
_cell.angle_alpha   90.00
_cell.angle_beta   90.00
_cell.angle_gamma   90.00
#
_symmetry.space_group_name_H-M   'P 1'
#
loop_
_entity.id
_entity.type
_entity.pdbx_description
1 polymer ?
#
loop_
_entity_poly.entity_id
_entity_poly.type
_entity_poly.pdbx_seq_one_letter_code
_entity_poly.pdbx_strand_id
1 'polypeptide(L)'
;MTLSEGNFGVTDVNGNIMFKVKGKLFSLHDRRVLLDATGTPIITFQQKLMSAHRRWQVFRGESTDAKDLLFSVKKSSLIQLKTKLDVFMACNTREEVCDFKIEGSWFERSCVIYAGNSTNIVAQMHRKHSAQSILLGKDTFGVTVYPNVDYAFIVALVVILEEINEDRSGSD
;
A
#
# COMPACT_ATOMS: atom_id res chain seq x y z
N MET A 1 10.83 -8.60 1.94
CA MET A 1 10.93 -7.20 2.40
C MET A 1 11.89 -7.15 3.59
N THR A 2 12.95 -6.36 3.48
CA THR A 2 13.88 -6.02 4.58
C THR A 2 13.61 -4.58 4.98
N LEU A 3 13.26 -4.34 6.25
CA LEU A 3 13.00 -3.00 6.78
C LEU A 3 14.24 -2.43 7.48
N SER A 4 14.69 -1.26 7.03
CA SER A 4 15.47 -0.30 7.80
C SER A 4 15.11 1.11 7.31
N GLU A 5 14.64 1.98 8.23
CA GLU A 5 14.30 3.40 8.01
C GLU A 5 13.15 3.71 7.02
N GLY A 6 12.23 2.77 6.78
CA GLY A 6 11.14 2.94 5.81
C GLY A 6 11.58 2.77 4.35
N ASN A 7 12.84 2.39 4.12
CA ASN A 7 13.32 1.89 2.85
C ASN A 7 13.20 0.37 2.83
N PHE A 8 12.46 -0.18 1.86
CA PHE A 8 12.36 -1.63 1.69
C PHE A 8 12.23 -2.04 0.23
N GLY A 9 12.70 -3.26 -0.05
CA GLY A 9 12.58 -3.89 -1.36
C GLY A 9 11.40 -4.85 -1.44
N VAL A 10 10.61 -4.73 -2.50
CA VAL A 10 9.60 -5.72 -2.91
C VAL A 10 10.24 -6.65 -3.93
N THR A 11 10.16 -7.95 -3.66
CA THR A 11 10.75 -8.99 -4.51
C THR A 11 9.67 -9.91 -5.06
N ASP A 12 9.94 -10.53 -6.21
CA ASP A 12 9.17 -11.68 -6.67
C ASP A 12 9.43 -12.92 -5.79
N VAL A 13 8.80 -14.04 -6.14
CA VAL A 13 8.97 -15.32 -5.44
C VAL A 13 10.37 -15.92 -5.57
N ASN A 14 11.13 -15.53 -6.59
CA ASN A 14 12.50 -15.96 -6.85
C ASN A 14 13.54 -15.07 -6.15
N GLY A 15 13.12 -13.98 -5.51
CA GLY A 15 13.99 -13.03 -4.84
C GLY A 15 14.48 -11.88 -5.72
N ASN A 16 14.00 -11.77 -6.97
CA ASN A 16 14.36 -10.65 -7.84
C ASN A 16 13.67 -9.38 -7.36
N ILE A 17 14.40 -8.27 -7.30
CA ILE A 17 13.83 -6.98 -6.92
C ILE A 17 12.89 -6.50 -8.03
N MET A 18 11.62 -6.26 -7.67
CA MET A 18 10.63 -5.67 -8.55
C MET A 18 10.52 -4.16 -8.32
N PHE A 19 10.46 -3.75 -7.06
CA PHE A 19 10.29 -2.37 -6.65
C PHE A 19 11.12 -2.05 -5.42
N LYS A 20 11.45 -0.77 -5.26
CA LYS A 20 12.09 -0.22 -4.07
C LYS A 20 11.20 0.90 -3.54
N VAL A 21 10.91 0.88 -2.25
CA VAL A 21 10.21 1.97 -1.57
C VAL A 21 11.27 2.85 -0.92
N LYS A 22 11.26 4.13 -1.26
CA LYS A 22 12.11 5.14 -0.61
C LYS A 22 11.32 5.79 0.53
N GLY A 23 11.95 5.84 1.70
CA GLY A 23 11.42 6.37 2.94
C GLY A 23 11.15 7.88 2.88
N LYS A 24 10.64 8.41 3.99
CA LYS A 24 10.17 9.80 4.11
C LYS A 24 11.29 10.78 3.76
N LEU A 25 11.04 11.69 2.81
CA LEU A 25 11.93 12.82 2.57
C LEU A 25 11.84 13.74 3.79
N PHE A 26 12.98 14.04 4.44
CA PHE A 26 13.08 14.70 5.76
C PHE A 26 12.30 16.03 5.93
N SER A 27 11.82 16.67 4.85
CA SER A 27 11.00 17.88 4.91
C SER A 27 9.50 17.65 4.65
N LEU A 28 9.08 16.41 4.38
CA LEU A 28 7.76 15.99 3.91
C LEU A 28 7.43 14.63 4.53
N HIS A 29 7.22 14.60 5.86
CA HIS A 29 6.90 13.39 6.62
C HIS A 29 5.71 12.57 6.04
N ASP A 30 4.95 13.15 5.13
CA ASP A 30 3.77 12.58 4.48
C ASP A 30 4.02 12.01 3.09
N ARG A 31 5.27 12.05 2.59
CA ARG A 31 5.59 11.62 1.21
C ARG A 31 6.55 10.45 1.16
N ARG A 32 6.21 9.47 0.32
CA ARG A 32 7.07 8.33 -0.04
C ARG A 32 7.06 8.16 -1.55
N VAL A 33 8.07 7.46 -2.07
CA VAL A 33 8.21 7.21 -3.50
C VAL A 33 8.43 5.71 -3.74
N LEU A 34 7.65 5.14 -4.65
CA LEU A 34 7.91 3.82 -5.22
C LEU A 34 8.80 4.00 -6.45
N LEU A 35 9.91 3.28 -6.45
CA LEU A 35 10.86 3.18 -7.54
C LEU A 35 10.74 1.80 -8.18
N ASP A 36 11.01 1.71 -9.48
CA ASP A 36 11.22 0.44 -10.14
C ASP A 36 12.55 -0.23 -9.71
N ALA A 37 12.86 -1.39 -10.29
CA ALA A 37 14.10 -2.12 -10.00
C ALA A 37 15.38 -1.30 -10.32
N THR A 38 15.33 -0.43 -11.33
CA THR A 38 16.44 0.43 -11.76
C THR A 38 16.62 1.68 -10.88
N GLY A 39 15.64 1.99 -10.04
CA GLY A 39 15.63 3.18 -9.19
C GLY A 39 14.91 4.37 -9.83
N THR A 40 14.17 4.16 -10.93
CA THR A 40 13.36 5.20 -11.55
C THR A 40 12.05 5.38 -10.76
N PRO A 41 11.69 6.61 -10.35
CA PRO A 41 10.42 6.87 -9.70
C PRO A 41 9.21 6.59 -10.60
N ILE A 42 8.27 5.80 -10.09
CA ILE A 42 7.04 5.46 -10.81
C ILE A 42 5.79 5.95 -10.11
N ILE A 43 5.80 6.05 -8.78
CA ILE A 43 4.65 6.47 -7.98
C ILE A 43 5.10 7.31 -6.78
N THR A 44 4.37 8.37 -6.48
CA THR A 44 4.49 9.13 -5.23
C THR A 44 3.25 8.96 -4.37
N PHE A 45 3.45 8.67 -3.09
CA PHE A 45 2.41 8.61 -2.07
C PHE A 45 2.37 9.93 -1.30
N GLN A 46 1.17 10.43 -1.01
CA GLN A 46 0.99 11.61 -0.18
C GLN A 46 -0.17 11.42 0.79
N GLN A 47 0.09 11.57 2.09
CA GLN A 47 -0.97 11.65 3.09
C GLN A 47 -1.55 13.06 3.13
N LYS A 48 -2.89 13.17 3.21
CA LYS A 48 -3.57 14.46 3.39
C LYS A 48 -3.79 14.73 4.88
N LEU A 49 -2.92 15.57 5.46
CA LEU A 49 -2.82 15.88 6.91
C LEU A 49 -4.10 16.44 7.57
N MET A 50 -5.12 16.85 6.81
CA MET A 50 -6.35 17.47 7.34
C MET A 50 -7.63 16.78 6.82
N SER A 51 -7.64 15.45 6.79
CA SER A 51 -8.83 14.68 6.40
C SER A 51 -9.26 13.75 7.54
N ALA A 52 -10.57 13.74 7.85
CA ALA A 52 -11.12 12.90 8.92
C ALA A 52 -10.72 11.41 8.76
N HIS A 53 -10.57 10.94 7.52
CA HIS A 53 -10.27 9.54 7.21
C HIS A 53 -8.78 9.22 6.95
N ARG A 54 -7.85 10.15 7.19
CA ARG A 54 -6.42 10.01 6.85
C ARG A 54 -6.23 9.49 5.43
N ARG A 55 -6.75 10.24 4.47
CA ARG A 55 -6.73 9.87 3.04
C ARG A 55 -5.31 9.90 2.50
N TRP A 56 -4.98 8.86 1.75
CA TRP A 56 -3.78 8.77 0.94
C TRP A 56 -4.11 9.06 -0.52
N GLN A 57 -3.25 9.80 -1.18
CA GLN A 57 -3.29 10.04 -2.62
C GLN A 57 -2.05 9.47 -3.27
N VAL A 58 -2.22 8.94 -4.47
CA VAL A 58 -1.17 8.25 -5.22
C VAL A 58 -1.06 8.89 -6.59
N PHE A 59 0.15 9.35 -6.92
CA PHE A 59 0.44 10.12 -8.12
C PHE A 59 1.44 9.40 -9.00
N ARG A 60 1.40 9.65 -10.29
CA ARG A 60 2.36 9.15 -11.27
C ARG A 60 3.72 9.86 -11.13
N GLY A 61 4.81 9.09 -11.15
CA GLY A 61 6.18 9.61 -11.07
C GLY A 61 6.45 10.37 -9.78
N GLU A 62 7.35 11.36 -9.84
CA GLU A 62 7.62 12.31 -8.75
C GLU A 62 6.74 13.55 -8.87
N SER A 63 5.42 13.36 -8.77
CA SER A 63 4.44 14.44 -8.86
C SER A 63 3.48 14.43 -7.67
N THR A 64 2.91 15.60 -7.38
CA THR A 64 1.72 15.77 -6.53
C THR A 64 0.66 16.62 -7.23
N ASP A 65 0.78 16.80 -8.55
CA ASP A 65 -0.17 17.56 -9.34
C ASP A 65 -1.47 16.76 -9.52
N ALA A 66 -2.62 17.46 -9.52
CA ALA A 66 -3.91 16.81 -9.68
C ALA A 66 -4.06 16.02 -10.99
N LYS A 67 -3.39 16.45 -12.07
CA LYS A 67 -3.38 15.76 -13.38
C LYS A 67 -2.68 14.39 -13.33
N ASP A 68 -1.77 14.21 -12.37
CA ASP A 68 -0.98 13.00 -12.21
C ASP A 68 -1.57 12.06 -11.16
N LEU A 69 -2.71 12.42 -10.55
CA LEU A 69 -3.42 11.56 -9.62
C LEU A 69 -3.83 10.26 -10.32
N LEU A 70 -3.46 9.13 -9.74
CA LEU A 70 -3.84 7.80 -10.22
C LEU A 70 -5.05 7.28 -9.47
N PHE A 71 -4.98 7.34 -8.14
CA PHE A 71 -6.05 6.91 -7.25
C PHE A 71 -5.84 7.47 -5.85
N SER A 72 -6.79 7.14 -4.98
CA SER A 72 -6.78 7.54 -3.59
C SER A 72 -7.37 6.45 -2.71
N VAL A 73 -6.95 6.44 -1.46
CA VAL A 73 -7.34 5.43 -0.48
C VAL A 73 -7.81 6.12 0.79
N LYS A 74 -8.95 5.71 1.33
CA LYS A 74 -9.44 6.18 2.63
C LYS A 74 -9.95 5.01 3.45
N LYS A 75 -9.94 5.19 4.77
CA LYS A 75 -10.64 4.26 5.67
C LYS A 75 -12.14 4.29 5.38
N SER A 76 -12.77 3.12 5.23
CA SER A 76 -14.22 3.04 5.00
C SER A 76 -15.04 3.53 6.19
N SER A 77 -14.44 3.58 7.38
CA SER A 77 -15.01 4.17 8.61
C SER A 77 -13.90 4.72 9.51
N LEU A 78 -14.24 5.74 10.30
CA LEU A 78 -13.36 6.31 11.34
C LEU A 78 -13.05 5.28 12.43
N ILE A 79 -14.03 4.45 12.78
CA ILE A 79 -13.93 3.40 13.79
C ILE A 79 -14.14 2.05 13.09
N GLN A 80 -13.13 1.19 13.16
CA GLN A 80 -13.15 -0.14 12.57
C GLN A 80 -12.26 -1.10 13.37
N LEU A 81 -12.79 -2.28 13.70
CA LEU A 81 -12.06 -3.34 14.41
C LEU A 81 -11.07 -4.09 13.51
N LYS A 82 -11.42 -4.24 12.23
CA LYS A 82 -10.58 -4.86 11.20
C LYS A 82 -10.14 -3.80 10.19
N THR A 83 -9.15 -4.14 9.36
CA THR A 83 -8.69 -3.24 8.30
C THR A 83 -9.69 -3.27 7.15
N LYS A 84 -10.29 -2.11 6.87
CA LYS A 84 -11.25 -1.87 5.80
C LYS A 84 -10.94 -0.53 5.13
N LEU A 85 -10.51 -0.58 3.87
CA LEU A 85 -10.14 0.59 3.08
C LEU A 85 -10.92 0.58 1.76
N ASP A 86 -11.31 1.78 1.34
CA ASP A 86 -11.94 2.03 0.05
C ASP A 86 -10.93 2.74 -0.86
N VAL A 87 -10.81 2.26 -2.09
CA VAL A 87 -9.93 2.80 -3.13
C VAL A 87 -10.78 3.41 -4.23
N PHE A 88 -10.45 4.64 -4.61
CA PHE A 88 -11.13 5.39 -5.67
C PHE A 88 -10.12 5.79 -6.72
N MET A 89 -10.33 5.35 -7.95
CA MET A 89 -9.53 5.73 -9.11
C MET A 89 -9.75 7.22 -9.42
N ALA A 90 -8.77 7.89 -10.04
CA ALA A 90 -8.85 9.32 -10.30
C ALA A 90 -10.07 9.75 -11.16
N CYS A 91 -10.57 8.85 -12.01
CA CYS A 91 -11.78 9.08 -12.81
C CYS A 91 -13.09 9.01 -12.00
N ASN A 92 -13.06 8.43 -10.80
CA ASN A 92 -14.22 8.29 -9.92
C ASN A 92 -14.35 9.51 -9.00
N THR A 93 -14.81 10.61 -9.57
CA THR A 93 -14.92 11.90 -8.86
C THR A 93 -16.08 11.98 -7.88
N ARG A 94 -17.10 11.12 -8.03
CA ARG A 94 -18.27 11.08 -7.15
C ARG A 94 -18.01 10.33 -5.85
N GLU A 95 -17.13 9.33 -5.88
CA GLU A 95 -16.77 8.47 -4.74
C GLU A 95 -17.97 7.81 -4.02
N GLU A 96 -19.09 7.60 -4.71
CA GLU A 96 -20.27 6.94 -4.15
C GLU A 96 -20.07 5.43 -3.98
N VAL A 97 -19.31 4.83 -4.90
CA VAL A 97 -18.93 3.41 -4.89
C VAL A 97 -17.42 3.33 -5.10
N CYS A 98 -16.73 2.51 -4.32
CA CYS A 98 -15.30 2.29 -4.46
C CYS A 98 -14.99 1.42 -5.67
N ASP A 99 -13.86 1.67 -6.33
CA ASP A 99 -13.37 0.90 -7.47
C ASP A 99 -12.63 -0.36 -7.01
N PHE A 100 -12.00 -0.29 -5.83
CA PHE A 100 -11.44 -1.44 -5.13
C PHE A 100 -11.67 -1.33 -3.64
N LYS A 101 -11.64 -2.47 -2.99
CA LYS A 101 -11.89 -2.58 -1.56
C LYS A 101 -10.87 -3.50 -0.93
N ILE A 102 -10.35 -3.11 0.23
CA ILE A 102 -9.41 -3.92 1.00
C ILE A 102 -10.09 -4.32 2.30
N GLU A 103 -10.13 -5.61 2.61
CA GLU A 103 -10.68 -6.13 3.86
C GLU A 103 -9.71 -7.13 4.51
N GLY A 104 -9.72 -7.24 5.83
CA GLY A 104 -8.98 -8.28 6.57
C GLY A 104 -8.19 -7.72 7.75
N SER A 105 -7.12 -8.40 8.14
CA SER A 105 -6.25 -7.97 9.24
C SER A 105 -4.80 -7.87 8.79
N TRP A 106 -4.23 -6.67 8.95
CA TRP A 106 -2.82 -6.42 8.68
C TRP A 106 -1.91 -7.25 9.61
N PHE A 107 -2.21 -7.27 10.91
CA PHE A 107 -1.44 -8.03 11.90
C PHE A 107 -1.51 -9.55 11.67
N GLU A 108 -2.64 -10.04 11.16
CA GLU A 108 -2.77 -11.45 10.78
C GLU A 108 -2.18 -11.75 9.40
N ARG A 109 -1.77 -10.72 8.64
CA ARG A 109 -1.34 -10.81 7.23
C ARG A 109 -2.40 -11.49 6.36
N SER A 110 -3.66 -11.16 6.58
CA SER A 110 -4.84 -11.79 5.96
C SER A 110 -5.66 -10.81 5.11
N CYS A 111 -5.07 -9.68 4.70
CA CYS A 111 -5.75 -8.70 3.85
C CYS A 111 -6.04 -9.26 2.45
N VAL A 112 -7.24 -8.98 1.94
CA VAL A 112 -7.71 -9.33 0.60
C VAL A 112 -8.14 -8.06 -0.11
N ILE A 113 -7.79 -7.95 -1.39
CA ILE A 113 -8.11 -6.81 -2.26
C ILE A 113 -9.14 -7.29 -3.28
N TYR A 114 -10.27 -6.59 -3.35
CA TYR A 114 -11.41 -6.89 -4.21
C TYR A 114 -11.61 -5.80 -5.26
N ALA A 115 -12.11 -6.18 -6.44
CA ALA A 115 -12.63 -5.24 -7.42
C ALA A 115 -14.02 -4.75 -6.98
N GLY A 116 -14.13 -3.45 -6.71
CA GLY A 116 -15.32 -2.78 -6.19
C GLY A 116 -15.93 -3.45 -4.97
N ASN A 117 -17.26 -3.38 -4.88
CA ASN A 117 -18.07 -4.09 -3.89
C ASN A 117 -18.48 -5.50 -4.37
N SER A 118 -17.56 -6.22 -5.03
CA SER A 118 -17.81 -7.59 -5.51
C SER A 118 -17.03 -8.64 -4.71
N THR A 119 -17.23 -9.91 -5.04
CA THR A 119 -16.44 -11.03 -4.52
C THR A 119 -15.20 -11.33 -5.38
N ASN A 120 -14.95 -10.55 -6.44
CA ASN A 120 -13.82 -10.75 -7.33
C ASN A 120 -12.51 -10.28 -6.66
N ILE A 121 -11.63 -11.23 -6.33
CA ILE A 121 -10.35 -10.98 -5.67
C ILE A 121 -9.29 -10.65 -6.72
N VAL A 122 -8.59 -9.54 -6.53
CA VAL A 122 -7.47 -9.11 -7.39
C VAL A 122 -6.12 -9.35 -6.75
N ALA A 123 -6.05 -9.39 -5.42
CA ALA A 123 -4.85 -9.79 -4.70
C ALA A 123 -5.17 -10.30 -3.28
N GLN A 124 -4.29 -11.14 -2.74
CA GLN A 124 -4.45 -11.72 -1.41
C GLN A 124 -3.12 -11.83 -0.67
N MET A 125 -3.08 -11.29 0.54
CA MET A 125 -1.96 -11.41 1.46
C MET A 125 -1.98 -12.76 2.18
N HIS A 126 -0.79 -13.31 2.43
CA HIS A 126 -0.62 -14.51 3.23
C HIS A 126 0.66 -14.44 4.06
N ARG A 127 0.64 -15.07 5.24
CA ARG A 127 1.83 -15.23 6.08
C ARG A 127 2.88 -16.06 5.36
N LYS A 128 4.14 -15.61 5.39
CA LYS A 128 5.28 -16.42 4.97
C LYS A 128 5.99 -16.94 6.21
N HIS A 129 5.79 -18.22 6.52
CA HIS A 129 6.55 -18.89 7.57
C HIS A 129 7.86 -19.39 6.97
N SER A 130 8.96 -18.66 7.18
CA SER A 130 10.30 -19.14 6.85
C SER A 130 11.15 -19.25 8.13
N ALA A 131 12.08 -20.21 8.19
CA ALA A 131 12.99 -20.34 9.33
C ALA A 131 13.80 -19.06 9.59
N GLN A 132 14.09 -18.31 8.51
CA GLN A 132 14.84 -17.06 8.55
C GLN A 132 14.01 -15.86 9.04
N SER A 133 12.70 -15.83 8.78
CA SER A 133 11.80 -14.78 9.29
C SER A 133 11.54 -14.90 10.78
N ILE A 134 11.52 -16.13 11.31
CA ILE A 134 11.43 -16.41 12.75
C ILE A 134 12.72 -16.00 13.48
N LEU A 135 13.88 -16.28 12.89
CA LEU A 135 15.19 -15.99 13.50
C LEU A 135 15.55 -14.50 13.50
N LEU A 136 15.10 -13.75 12.48
CA LEU A 136 15.43 -12.33 12.31
C LEU A 136 14.36 -11.37 12.86
N GLY A 137 13.24 -11.87 13.40
CA GLY A 137 12.12 -11.04 13.87
C GLY A 137 11.51 -10.14 12.78
N LYS A 138 11.73 -10.47 11.50
CA LYS A 138 11.28 -9.68 10.36
C LYS A 138 9.97 -10.27 9.82
N ASP A 139 8.90 -9.49 9.90
CA ASP A 139 7.58 -9.82 9.36
C ASP A 139 7.61 -9.89 7.83
N THR A 140 8.04 -11.03 7.29
CA THR A 140 7.91 -11.30 5.86
C THR A 140 6.54 -11.90 5.57
N PHE A 141 5.78 -11.28 4.69
CA PHE A 141 4.54 -11.81 4.14
C PHE A 141 4.63 -11.88 2.62
N GLY A 142 3.78 -12.72 2.02
CA GLY A 142 3.60 -12.79 0.58
C GLY A 142 2.28 -12.15 0.16
N VAL A 143 2.21 -11.72 -1.09
CA VAL A 143 0.98 -11.26 -1.72
C VAL A 143 0.85 -11.97 -3.06
N THR A 144 -0.24 -12.70 -3.23
CA THR A 144 -0.62 -13.27 -4.52
C THR A 144 -1.36 -12.19 -5.30
N VAL A 145 -0.88 -11.86 -6.48
CA VAL A 145 -1.55 -10.96 -7.43
C VAL A 145 -2.15 -11.82 -8.53
N TYR A 146 -3.45 -11.65 -8.78
CA TYR A 146 -4.16 -12.45 -9.79
C TYR A 146 -3.87 -11.93 -11.21
N PRO A 147 -4.09 -12.76 -12.26
CA PRO A 147 -3.78 -12.38 -13.64
C PRO A 147 -4.46 -11.07 -14.07
N ASN A 148 -3.79 -10.34 -14.96
CA ASN A 148 -4.25 -9.05 -15.52
C ASN A 148 -4.38 -7.89 -14.51
N VAL A 149 -3.79 -8.03 -13.32
CA VAL A 149 -3.73 -6.98 -12.30
C VAL A 149 -2.35 -6.34 -12.30
N ASP A 150 -2.30 -5.02 -12.21
CA ASP A 150 -1.05 -4.25 -12.15
C ASP A 150 -0.34 -4.46 -10.81
N TYR A 151 0.90 -4.97 -10.86
CA TYR A 151 1.70 -5.23 -9.66
C TYR A 151 2.09 -3.95 -8.91
N ALA A 152 2.40 -2.86 -9.61
CA ALA A 152 2.75 -1.59 -8.98
C ALA A 152 1.54 -1.01 -8.24
N PHE A 153 0.33 -1.16 -8.79
CA PHE A 153 -0.92 -0.81 -8.10
C PHE A 153 -1.10 -1.60 -6.80
N ILE A 154 -0.95 -2.93 -6.83
CA ILE A 154 -1.09 -3.75 -5.61
C ILE A 154 -0.01 -3.41 -4.58
N VAL A 155 1.24 -3.24 -5.02
CA VAL A 155 2.34 -2.82 -4.13
C VAL A 155 2.03 -1.47 -3.50
N ALA A 156 1.51 -0.51 -4.26
CA ALA A 156 1.11 0.79 -3.74
C ALA A 156 0.04 0.68 -2.63
N LEU A 157 -0.95 -0.21 -2.80
CA LEU A 157 -1.94 -0.47 -1.75
C LEU A 157 -1.34 -1.12 -0.50
N VAL A 158 -0.35 -2.01 -0.66
CA VAL A 158 0.37 -2.64 0.46
C VAL A 158 1.20 -1.61 1.22
N VAL A 159 1.88 -0.69 0.53
CA VAL A 159 2.61 0.42 1.17
C VAL A 159 1.67 1.29 1.99
N ILE A 160 0.49 1.65 1.45
CA ILE A 160 -0.50 2.44 2.19
C ILE A 160 -1.03 1.70 3.42
N LEU A 161 -1.25 0.38 3.31
CA LEU A 161 -1.63 -0.45 4.45
C LEU A 161 -0.56 -0.42 5.55
N GLU A 162 0.71 -0.50 5.19
CA GLU A 162 1.82 -0.37 6.13
C GLU A 162 1.81 0.99 6.81
N GLU A 163 1.75 2.10 6.04
CA GLU A 163 1.71 3.45 6.61
C GLU A 163 0.58 3.65 7.61
N ILE A 164 -0.62 3.17 7.28
CA ILE A 164 -1.80 3.30 8.16
C ILE A 164 -1.63 2.53 9.48
N ASN A 165 -0.82 1.47 9.49
CA ASN A 165 -0.61 0.62 10.66
C ASN A 165 0.66 0.97 11.46
N GLU A 166 1.69 1.50 10.83
CA GLU A 166 2.85 2.14 11.50
C GLU A 166 2.39 3.41 12.26
N ASP A 167 1.52 4.22 11.65
CA ASP A 167 0.87 5.38 12.30
C ASP A 167 0.09 5.02 13.58
N ARG A 168 -0.31 3.75 13.74
CA ARG A 168 -1.08 3.27 14.91
C ARG A 168 -0.17 2.75 16.02
N SER A 169 1.07 2.37 15.73
CA SER A 169 2.00 1.82 16.72
C SER A 169 2.72 2.88 17.56
N GLY A 170 2.57 4.17 17.24
CA GLY A 170 3.02 5.27 18.10
C GLY A 170 4.53 5.29 18.36
N SER A 171 5.33 4.77 17.43
CA SER A 171 6.79 4.86 17.47
C SER A 171 7.21 6.16 16.77
N ASP A 172 7.17 7.24 17.53
CA ASP A 172 8.00 8.44 17.34
C ASP A 172 9.42 8.19 17.89
#